data_AF-A0A1R2BEY3-F1
#
_entry.id   AF-A0A1R2BEY3-F1
#
_cell.length_a   1.000
_cell.length_b   1.000
_cell.length_c   1.000
_cell.angle_alpha   90.00
_cell.angle_beta   90.00
_cell.angle_gamma   90.00
#
_symmetry.space_group_name_H-M   'P 1'
#
loop_
_entity.id
_entity.type
_entity.pdbx_description
1 polymer ?
#
loop_
_entity_poly.entity_id
_entity_poly.type
_entity_poly.pdbx_seq_one_letter_code
_entity_poly.pdbx_strand_id
1 'polypeptide(L)'
;MAIKAIKTGLLIAPFILVINHDFYSISRVKDASFFPILNKYLETSTSFIEDDYVLVKILGDNYKPKSIKDKLVRVITPDYRRVYRKVECIEGEWCPSPGGFVFVQSGHAWVSGSDTPSHAVPLATIEGTVEAIVWPLDRVQIIQNPIIDLTNPK
;
A
#
# COMPACT_ATOMS: atom_id res chain seq x y z
N MET A 1 36.14 -28.35 52.62
CA MET A 1 35.72 -29.39 51.65
C MET A 1 34.25 -29.66 51.96
N ALA A 2 33.21 -29.37 51.17
CA ALA A 2 33.08 -29.20 49.73
C ALA A 2 31.91 -28.25 49.33
N ILE A 3 32.19 -27.42 48.32
CA ILE A 3 31.42 -27.00 47.12
C ILE A 3 29.91 -26.68 47.27
N LYS A 4 29.61 -25.37 47.15
CA LYS A 4 28.32 -24.78 46.72
C LYS A 4 27.93 -25.31 45.33
N ALA A 5 26.74 -25.91 45.20
CA ALA A 5 26.10 -26.16 43.92
C ALA A 5 25.20 -24.96 43.55
N ILE A 6 25.66 -24.15 42.59
CA ILE A 6 24.87 -23.08 41.98
C ILE A 6 23.93 -23.75 40.97
N LYS A 7 22.61 -23.73 41.25
CA LYS A 7 21.56 -24.12 40.30
C LYS A 7 21.41 -23.02 39.25
N THR A 8 22.18 -23.11 38.17
CA THR A 8 21.93 -22.31 36.96
C THR A 8 20.77 -22.94 36.20
N GLY A 9 19.56 -22.48 36.49
CA GLY A 9 18.38 -22.80 35.69
C GLY A 9 18.51 -22.13 34.32
N LEU A 10 18.84 -22.90 33.30
CA LEU A 10 18.82 -22.47 31.91
C LEU A 10 17.35 -22.30 31.48
N LEU A 11 16.85 -21.07 31.52
CA LEU A 11 15.56 -20.67 30.95
C LEU A 11 15.68 -20.70 29.42
N ILE A 12 15.40 -21.86 28.82
CA ILE A 12 15.19 -21.96 27.37
C ILE A 12 13.78 -21.42 27.10
N ALA A 13 13.68 -20.14 26.73
CA ALA A 13 12.45 -19.60 26.19
C ALA A 13 12.18 -20.25 24.81
N PRO A 14 10.95 -20.73 24.53
CA PRO A 14 10.63 -21.24 23.19
C PRO A 14 10.61 -20.07 22.20
N PHE A 15 11.42 -20.15 21.16
CA PHE A 15 11.33 -19.25 20.00
C PHE A 15 10.20 -19.73 19.10
N ILE A 16 9.21 -18.87 18.85
CA ILE A 16 8.16 -19.14 17.86
C ILE A 16 8.64 -18.55 16.53
N LEU A 17 8.92 -19.42 15.56
CA LEU A 17 9.20 -19.02 14.18
C LEU A 17 7.86 -18.99 13.42
N VAL A 18 7.42 -17.79 13.02
CA VAL A 18 6.26 -17.62 12.13
C VAL A 18 6.79 -17.44 10.71
N ILE A 19 6.62 -18.47 9.87
CA ILE A 19 6.92 -18.38 8.44
C ILE A 19 5.68 -17.85 7.74
N ASN A 20 5.71 -16.60 7.29
CA ASN A 20 4.68 -16.03 6.45
C ASN A 20 5.11 -16.14 4.96
N HIS A 21 4.16 -16.42 4.07
CA HIS A 21 4.38 -16.52 2.62
C HIS A 21 4.16 -15.17 1.90
N ASP A 22 3.97 -14.10 2.68
CA ASP A 22 3.78 -12.76 2.16
C ASP A 22 5.12 -12.17 1.68
N PHE A 23 5.15 -11.73 0.42
CA PHE A 23 6.30 -11.05 -0.16
C PHE A 23 6.10 -9.54 -0.06
N TYR A 24 7.14 -8.83 0.38
CA TYR A 24 7.13 -7.38 0.49
C TYR A 24 8.21 -6.76 -0.40
N SER A 25 7.92 -5.60 -0.95
CA SER A 25 8.81 -4.81 -1.78
C SER A 25 8.82 -3.38 -1.28
N ILE A 26 10.01 -2.81 -1.11
CA ILE A 26 10.17 -1.37 -0.88
C ILE A 26 10.26 -0.70 -2.25
N SER A 27 9.46 0.35 -2.44
CA SER A 27 9.39 1.06 -3.71
C SER A 27 9.33 2.55 -3.48
N ARG A 28 10.14 3.31 -4.24
CA ARG A 28 10.07 4.76 -4.26
C ARG A 28 8.74 5.19 -4.87
N VAL A 29 8.11 6.19 -4.27
CA VAL A 29 6.97 6.87 -4.86
C VAL A 29 7.51 7.91 -5.82
N LYS A 30 7.24 7.74 -7.12
CA LYS A 30 7.58 8.75 -8.11
C LYS A 30 6.35 9.62 -8.37
N ASP A 31 6.60 10.90 -8.59
CA ASP A 31 5.61 11.89 -9.02
C ASP A 31 4.47 12.14 -7.99
N ALA A 32 3.41 12.80 -8.46
CA ALA A 32 2.20 13.13 -7.72
C ALA A 32 1.16 11.99 -7.73
N SER A 33 1.58 10.72 -7.79
CA SER A 33 0.66 9.59 -8.02
C SER A 33 -0.49 9.53 -7.00
N PHE A 34 -0.24 9.95 -5.75
CA PHE A 34 -1.25 9.97 -4.68
C PHE A 34 -1.02 11.11 -3.65
N PHE A 35 -0.76 12.30 -4.15
CA PHE A 35 -0.63 13.54 -3.36
C PHE A 35 -1.98 13.93 -2.72
N PRO A 36 -2.03 14.46 -1.48
CA PRO A 36 -0.91 14.78 -0.57
C PRO A 36 -0.50 13.63 0.36
N ILE A 37 -1.15 12.46 0.25
CA ILE A 37 -0.90 11.32 1.16
C ILE A 37 0.49 10.73 0.92
N LEU A 38 0.84 10.47 -0.35
CA LEU A 38 2.19 10.12 -0.76
C LEU A 38 2.87 11.33 -1.39
N ASN A 39 4.18 11.47 -1.15
CA ASN A 39 5.01 12.58 -1.60
C ASN A 39 4.42 13.96 -1.24
N LYS A 40 4.12 14.19 0.04
CA LYS A 40 3.55 15.46 0.54
C LYS A 40 4.39 16.69 0.16
N TYR A 41 5.70 16.52 0.04
CA TYR A 41 6.65 17.59 -0.26
C TYR A 41 7.00 17.69 -1.75
N LEU A 42 6.19 17.13 -2.66
CA LEU A 42 6.50 17.09 -4.08
C LEU A 42 6.88 18.46 -4.66
N GLU A 43 6.20 19.53 -4.22
CA GLU A 43 6.46 20.90 -4.70
C GLU A 43 7.80 21.48 -4.22
N THR A 44 8.32 21.01 -3.08
CA THR A 44 9.56 21.50 -2.46
C THR A 44 10.71 20.49 -2.56
N SER A 45 10.43 19.26 -2.97
CA SER A 45 11.40 18.17 -3.07
C SER A 45 12.37 18.48 -4.21
N THR A 46 13.65 18.55 -3.87
CA THR A 46 14.73 18.77 -4.84
C THR A 46 15.58 17.52 -5.04
N SER A 47 15.36 16.48 -4.23
CA SER A 47 16.18 15.28 -4.16
C SER A 47 15.37 14.01 -3.98
N PHE A 48 15.86 12.90 -4.54
CA PHE A 48 15.25 11.57 -4.39
C PHE A 48 15.22 11.03 -2.95
N ILE A 49 15.97 11.67 -2.04
CA ILE A 49 16.03 11.33 -0.62
C ILE A 49 14.79 11.86 0.11
N GLU A 50 14.15 12.90 -0.42
CA GLU A 50 12.97 13.55 0.18
C GLU A 50 11.66 12.89 -0.27
N ASP A 51 11.72 11.98 -1.25
CA ASP A 51 10.58 11.21 -1.71
C ASP A 51 10.20 10.11 -0.72
N ASP A 52 8.92 9.78 -0.70
CA ASP A 52 8.43 8.66 0.08
C ASP A 52 8.91 7.34 -0.51
N TYR A 53 9.30 6.42 0.36
CA TYR A 53 9.42 5.01 0.02
C TYR A 53 8.35 4.27 0.77
N VAL A 54 7.65 3.40 0.05
CA VAL A 54 6.53 2.65 0.60
C VAL A 54 6.83 1.16 0.62
N LEU A 55 6.33 0.50 1.66
CA LEU A 55 6.30 -0.95 1.78
C LEU A 55 5.06 -1.47 1.06
N VAL A 56 5.27 -2.29 0.04
CA VAL A 56 4.22 -2.88 -0.78
C VAL A 56 4.17 -4.38 -0.53
N LYS A 57 3.03 -4.88 -0.06
CA LYS A 57 2.75 -6.31 0.00
C LYS A 57 2.37 -6.78 -1.40
N ILE A 58 3.19 -7.65 -1.99
CA ILE A 58 2.96 -8.22 -3.32
C ILE A 58 1.78 -9.20 -3.25
N LEU A 59 0.86 -9.06 -4.18
CA LEU A 59 -0.28 -9.96 -4.31
C LEU A 59 0.15 -11.20 -5.11
N GLY A 60 -0.13 -12.39 -4.57
CA GLY A 60 0.05 -13.63 -5.31
C GLY A 60 -1.12 -13.91 -6.26
N ASP A 61 -0.95 -14.87 -7.18
CA ASP A 61 -1.91 -15.16 -8.27
C ASP A 61 -3.33 -15.49 -7.80
N ASN A 62 -3.48 -15.99 -6.56
CA ASN A 62 -4.77 -16.40 -5.99
C ASN A 62 -5.39 -15.37 -5.04
N TYR A 63 -4.97 -14.10 -5.12
CA TYR A 63 -5.53 -13.07 -4.25
C TYR A 63 -7.01 -12.83 -4.56
N LYS A 64 -7.78 -12.51 -3.53
CA LYS A 64 -9.20 -12.19 -3.68
C LYS A 64 -9.35 -10.71 -4.03
N PRO A 65 -10.06 -10.31 -5.11
CA PRO A 65 -10.24 -8.90 -5.46
C PRO A 65 -10.86 -8.06 -4.33
N LYS A 66 -11.77 -8.65 -3.55
CA LYS A 66 -12.34 -8.01 -2.35
C LYS A 66 -11.32 -7.60 -1.29
N SER A 67 -10.15 -8.23 -1.24
CA SER A 67 -9.11 -7.95 -0.24
C SER A 67 -8.34 -6.64 -0.47
N ILE A 68 -8.45 -6.08 -1.68
CA ILE A 68 -7.76 -4.84 -2.08
C ILE A 68 -8.70 -3.62 -2.13
N LYS A 69 -9.99 -3.81 -1.87
CA LYS A 69 -10.97 -2.72 -1.81
C LYS A 69 -10.60 -1.71 -0.73
N ASP A 70 -10.79 -0.42 -1.01
CA ASP A 70 -10.47 0.72 -0.15
C ASP A 70 -8.98 0.88 0.19
N LYS A 71 -8.11 0.06 -0.41
CA LYS A 71 -6.67 0.11 -0.17
C LYS A 71 -5.96 0.91 -1.25
N LEU A 72 -4.81 1.44 -0.85
CA LEU A 72 -3.83 1.97 -1.79
C LEU A 72 -3.08 0.80 -2.43
N VAL A 73 -2.99 0.79 -3.74
CA VAL A 73 -2.38 -0.29 -4.53
C VAL A 73 -1.34 0.25 -5.50
N ARG A 74 -0.37 -0.60 -5.83
CA ARG A 74 0.62 -0.34 -6.88
C ARG A 74 0.13 -0.93 -8.18
N VAL A 75 -0.04 -0.08 -9.20
CA VAL A 75 -0.57 -0.42 -10.51
C VAL A 75 0.50 -0.22 -11.57
N ILE A 76 0.59 -1.16 -12.52
CA ILE A 76 1.38 -0.99 -13.74
C ILE A 76 0.51 -0.32 -14.80
N THR A 77 0.94 0.83 -15.30
CA THR A 77 0.28 1.55 -16.39
C THR A 77 0.69 0.97 -17.76
N PRO A 78 -0.06 1.27 -18.84
CA PRO A 78 0.27 0.77 -20.18
C PRO A 78 1.66 1.16 -20.71
N ASP A 79 2.23 2.24 -20.18
CA ASP A 79 3.60 2.70 -20.47
C ASP A 79 4.65 2.10 -19.51
N TYR A 80 4.30 1.01 -18.82
CA TYR A 80 5.15 0.26 -17.90
C TYR A 80 5.66 1.05 -16.69
N ARG A 81 4.99 2.15 -16.33
CA ARG A 81 5.26 2.86 -15.08
C ARG A 81 4.50 2.23 -13.93
N ARG A 82 5.07 2.35 -12.73
CA ARG A 82 4.42 1.94 -11.48
C ARG A 82 3.85 3.19 -10.81
N VAL A 83 2.54 3.23 -10.71
CA VAL A 83 1.81 4.33 -10.06
C VAL A 83 1.05 3.79 -8.85
N TYR A 84 0.69 4.68 -7.94
CA TYR A 84 -0.09 4.35 -6.75
C TYR A 84 -1.48 4.93 -6.90
N ARG A 85 -2.48 4.09 -6.66
CA ARG A 85 -3.90 4.44 -6.82
C ARG A 85 -4.70 3.82 -5.69
N LYS A 86 -5.81 4.45 -5.28
CA LYS A 86 -6.73 3.85 -4.31
C LYS A 86 -7.82 3.09 -5.06
N VAL A 87 -8.13 1.88 -4.61
CA VAL A 87 -9.26 1.12 -5.12
C VAL A 87 -10.54 1.61 -4.46
N GLU A 88 -11.44 2.22 -5.24
CA GLU A 88 -12.74 2.70 -4.74
C GLU A 88 -13.79 1.57 -4.82
N CYS A 89 -13.80 0.84 -5.94
CA CYS A 89 -14.63 -0.35 -6.05
C CYS A 89 -13.99 -1.41 -6.93
N ILE A 90 -14.56 -2.60 -6.82
CA ILE A 90 -14.11 -3.81 -7.51
C ILE A 90 -15.19 -4.31 -8.47
N GLU A 91 -14.86 -5.32 -9.27
CA GLU A 91 -15.80 -5.97 -10.18
C GLU A 91 -17.16 -6.28 -9.54
N GLY A 92 -18.23 -6.00 -10.29
CA GLY A 92 -19.62 -6.22 -9.86
C GLY A 92 -20.20 -5.10 -9.00
N GLU A 93 -19.44 -4.05 -8.68
CA GLU A 93 -19.92 -2.91 -7.91
C GLU A 93 -20.24 -1.69 -8.81
N TRP A 94 -21.11 -0.82 -8.31
CA TRP A 94 -21.37 0.50 -8.88
C TRP A 94 -20.51 1.54 -8.16
N CYS A 95 -19.70 2.27 -8.92
CA CYS A 95 -18.80 3.30 -8.39
C CYS A 95 -19.30 4.71 -8.64
N PRO A 96 -19.13 5.63 -7.67
CA PRO A 96 -19.32 7.04 -7.94
C PRO A 96 -18.27 7.55 -8.93
N SER A 97 -18.73 8.38 -9.85
CA SER A 97 -17.94 9.08 -10.86
C SER A 97 -18.50 10.50 -11.01
N PRO A 98 -17.72 11.50 -11.46
CA PRO A 98 -18.22 12.86 -11.66
C PRO A 98 -19.49 12.94 -12.53
N GLY A 99 -19.69 11.98 -13.44
CA GLY A 99 -20.87 11.87 -14.31
C GLY A 99 -22.01 10.97 -13.79
N GLY A 100 -21.97 10.50 -12.53
CA GLY A 100 -22.97 9.62 -11.94
C GLY A 100 -22.37 8.33 -11.40
N PHE A 101 -22.87 7.17 -11.85
CA PHE A 101 -22.37 5.86 -11.43
C PHE A 101 -21.84 5.04 -12.59
N VAL A 102 -20.72 4.35 -12.39
CA VAL A 102 -20.10 3.46 -13.36
C VAL A 102 -20.11 2.04 -12.81
N PHE A 103 -20.59 1.08 -13.60
CA PHE A 103 -20.51 -0.34 -13.24
C PHE A 103 -19.13 -0.91 -13.55
N VAL A 104 -18.49 -1.54 -12.57
CA VAL A 104 -17.16 -2.15 -12.74
C VAL A 104 -17.29 -3.53 -13.36
N GLN A 105 -16.76 -3.69 -14.56
CA GLN A 105 -16.77 -4.96 -15.28
C GLN A 105 -15.91 -6.02 -14.58
N SER A 106 -16.19 -7.29 -14.88
CA SER A 106 -15.38 -8.39 -14.36
C SER A 106 -13.91 -8.26 -14.79
N GLY A 107 -13.01 -8.67 -13.90
CA GLY A 107 -11.57 -8.56 -14.10
C GLY A 107 -11.02 -7.15 -13.93
N HIS A 108 -11.83 -6.17 -13.52
CA HIS A 108 -11.42 -4.78 -13.34
C HIS A 108 -11.67 -4.26 -11.92
N ALA A 109 -10.95 -3.20 -11.57
CA ALA A 109 -11.17 -2.37 -10.40
C ALA A 109 -11.30 -0.91 -10.84
N TRP A 110 -12.15 -0.15 -10.16
CA TRP A 110 -12.22 1.30 -10.34
C TRP A 110 -11.28 1.96 -9.33
N VAL A 111 -10.34 2.74 -9.85
CA VAL A 111 -9.28 3.34 -9.04
C VAL A 111 -9.26 4.85 -9.15
N SER A 112 -8.90 5.51 -8.05
CA SER A 112 -8.73 6.95 -7.94
C SER A 112 -7.26 7.32 -7.74
N GLY A 113 -6.88 8.50 -8.22
CA GLY A 113 -5.54 9.09 -8.07
C GLY A 113 -5.65 10.62 -8.01
N SER A 114 -4.59 11.28 -7.55
CA SER A 114 -4.56 12.75 -7.46
C SER A 114 -4.16 13.42 -8.77
N ASP A 115 -3.37 12.74 -9.59
CA ASP A 115 -2.80 13.21 -10.85
C ASP A 115 -3.70 12.91 -12.06
N THR A 116 -4.66 11.99 -11.92
CA THR A 116 -5.48 11.49 -13.03
C THR A 116 -6.91 11.23 -12.58
N PRO A 117 -7.92 11.46 -13.46
CA PRO A 117 -9.30 11.10 -13.16
C PRO A 117 -9.44 9.60 -12.85
N SER A 118 -10.42 9.26 -12.02
CA SER A 118 -10.73 7.87 -11.71
C SER A 118 -11.08 7.09 -12.98
N HIS A 119 -10.57 5.87 -13.07
CA HIS A 119 -10.74 5.02 -14.25
C HIS A 119 -10.69 3.54 -13.86
N ALA A 120 -11.12 2.69 -14.79
CA ALA A 120 -11.04 1.24 -14.62
C ALA A 120 -9.63 0.74 -14.97
N VAL A 121 -9.07 -0.13 -14.14
CA VAL A 121 -7.82 -0.85 -14.39
C VAL A 121 -8.04 -2.35 -14.30
N PRO A 122 -7.37 -3.18 -15.12
CA PRO A 122 -7.44 -4.62 -14.98
C PRO A 122 -6.84 -5.05 -13.64
N LEU A 123 -7.48 -6.00 -12.95
CA LEU A 123 -6.97 -6.57 -11.69
C LEU A 123 -5.58 -7.19 -11.84
N ALA A 124 -5.24 -7.65 -13.05
CA ALA A 124 -3.94 -8.21 -13.39
C ALA A 124 -2.79 -7.18 -13.40
N THR A 125 -3.09 -5.88 -13.52
CA THR A 125 -2.05 -4.84 -13.47
C THR A 125 -1.74 -4.36 -12.05
N ILE A 126 -2.49 -4.86 -11.06
CA ILE A 126 -2.29 -4.54 -9.65
C ILE A 126 -1.25 -5.50 -9.06
N GLU A 127 -0.03 -4.99 -8.79
CA GLU A 127 1.07 -5.80 -8.27
C GLU A 127 0.97 -6.03 -6.75
N GLY A 128 0.38 -5.10 -6.00
CA GLY A 128 0.49 -5.10 -4.55
C GLY A 128 -0.34 -4.06 -3.81
N THR A 129 -0.56 -4.27 -2.51
CA THR A 129 -1.15 -3.28 -1.60
C THR A 129 -0.06 -2.52 -0.87
N VAL A 130 -0.24 -1.21 -0.70
CA VAL A 130 0.66 -0.37 0.08
C VAL A 130 0.29 -0.50 1.56
N GLU A 131 1.24 -0.91 2.38
CA GLU A 131 1.03 -1.16 3.81
C GLU A 131 1.57 -0.03 4.70
N ALA A 132 2.67 0.61 4.29
CA ALA A 132 3.31 1.66 5.08
C ALA A 132 4.18 2.58 4.23
N ILE A 133 4.40 3.80 4.72
CA ILE A 133 5.54 4.64 4.34
C ILE A 133 6.69 4.26 5.28
N VAL A 134 7.87 3.99 4.72
CA VAL A 134 9.07 3.55 5.45
C VAL A 134 10.25 4.51 5.35
N TRP A 135 10.14 5.52 4.48
CA TRP A 135 11.10 6.61 4.33
C TRP A 135 10.36 7.83 3.76
N PRO A 136 10.76 9.07 4.08
CA PRO A 136 11.80 9.44 5.05
C PRO A 136 11.41 9.14 6.50
N LEU A 137 12.39 9.11 7.42
CA LEU A 137 12.19 8.63 8.80
C LEU A 137 11.12 9.42 9.58
N ASP A 138 10.99 10.71 9.29
CA ASP A 138 9.98 11.61 9.85
C ASP A 138 8.56 11.35 9.31
N ARG A 139 8.43 10.55 8.25
CA ARG A 139 7.17 10.17 7.61
C ARG A 139 6.81 8.68 7.73
N VAL A 140 7.58 7.91 8.50
CA VAL A 140 7.30 6.48 8.72
C VAL A 140 5.92 6.31 9.36
N GLN A 141 5.00 5.67 8.64
CA GLN A 141 3.64 5.43 9.13
C GLN A 141 3.02 4.22 8.46
N ILE A 142 2.21 3.47 9.19
CA ILE A 142 1.38 2.40 8.63
C ILE A 142 0.17 3.04 7.95
N ILE A 143 -0.09 2.66 6.70
CA ILE A 143 -1.28 3.10 5.96
C ILE A 143 -2.40 2.12 6.31
N GLN A 144 -3.07 2.36 7.43
CA GLN A 144 -4.34 1.69 7.73
C GLN A 144 -5.43 2.46 7.00
N ASN A 145 -6.19 1.78 6.13
CA ASN A 145 -7.32 2.29 5.34
C ASN A 145 -7.25 3.81 5.08
N PRO A 146 -6.91 4.28 3.87
CA PRO A 146 -7.08 5.69 3.52
C PRO A 146 -8.58 6.06 3.54
N ILE A 147 -9.13 6.19 4.74
CA ILE A 147 -10.31 6.98 5.04
C ILE A 147 -9.80 8.39 4.76
N ILE A 148 -10.04 8.81 3.53
CA ILE A 148 -9.77 10.17 3.14
C ILE A 148 -10.79 10.99 3.92
N ASP A 149 -10.33 11.76 4.89
CA ASP A 149 -11.05 12.94 5.34
C ASP A 149 -11.01 13.96 4.19
N LEU A 150 -11.88 13.75 3.18
CA LEU A 150 -12.16 14.74 2.14
C LEU A 150 -13.03 15.89 2.66
N THR A 151 -13.30 15.96 3.98
CA THR A 151 -14.16 17.00 4.57
C THR A 151 -13.42 18.15 5.22
N ASN A 152 -12.08 18.16 5.22
CA ASN A 152 -11.33 19.26 5.84
C ASN A 152 -10.25 19.87 4.93
N PRO A 153 -10.60 20.89 4.11
CA PRO A 153 -9.59 21.76 3.52
C PRO A 153 -9.00 22.64 4.62
N LYS A 154 -7.69 22.51 4.88
CA LYS A 154 -6.90 23.56 5.54
C LYS A 154 -6.05 24.26 4.49
#